data_AF-A0AAN9YEK7-F1
#
_entry.id   AF-A0AAN9YEK7-F1
#
_cell.length_a   1.000
_cell.length_b   1.000
_cell.length_c   1.000
_cell.angle_alpha   90.00
_cell.angle_beta   90.00
_cell.angle_gamma   90.00
#
_symmetry.space_group_name_H-M   'P 1'
#
loop_
_entity.id
_entity.type
_entity.pdbx_description
1 polymer ?
#
loop_
_entity_poly.entity_id
_entity_poly.type
_entity_poly.pdbx_seq_one_letter_code
_entity_poly.pdbx_strand_id
1 'polypeptide(L)'
;MPRRYRPAATVQPATATRPDVHPSIIYKAARRSSISALLGYSSREGPAGKHRRKGSDDDYDKEDDELDASLPRKKLKSVDKSVLEAVDLDDIQDLERVKAYLNDALCYINQLGDALARPDAVAPLAGKISWDMSDESEGLCDEIYNLGYSKTWTTSDNVSKSMEKFLPDIEELMTIPNPDTLRLAYELVIQLSRDSFGDLDVSESCGFGDRPSDEPADLLLRRLIRKRLAAGETWNWKRDLKVLDDTCKHVGAYGIEPWYPKSRRALRELVSKKAGTRR
;
A
#
# COMPACT_ATOMS: atom_id res chain seq x y z
N MET A 1 -56.52 -52.09 -40.46
CA MET A 1 -56.85 -50.92 -39.63
C MET A 1 -55.59 -50.09 -39.42
N PRO A 2 -55.36 -49.00 -40.18
CA PRO A 2 -54.14 -48.20 -40.03
C PRO A 2 -54.30 -47.20 -38.87
N ARG A 3 -53.28 -47.14 -37.99
CA ARG A 3 -53.20 -46.19 -36.88
C ARG A 3 -52.98 -44.78 -37.44
N ARG A 4 -53.87 -43.85 -37.08
CA ARG A 4 -53.74 -42.41 -37.38
C ARG A 4 -52.66 -41.79 -36.49
N TYR A 5 -51.70 -41.12 -37.10
CA TYR A 5 -50.67 -40.33 -36.43
C TYR A 5 -51.28 -38.98 -36.00
N ARG A 6 -51.12 -38.61 -34.72
CA ARG A 6 -51.50 -37.29 -34.17
C ARG A 6 -50.24 -36.45 -34.02
N PRO A 7 -50.12 -35.26 -34.64
CA PRO A 7 -48.97 -34.39 -34.41
C PRO A 7 -49.07 -33.74 -33.02
N ALA A 8 -47.92 -33.63 -32.35
CA ALA A 8 -47.78 -33.01 -31.04
C ALA A 8 -47.99 -31.48 -31.13
N ALA A 9 -48.71 -30.92 -30.16
CA ALA A 9 -48.96 -29.50 -30.04
C ALA A 9 -47.68 -28.76 -29.64
N THR A 10 -47.30 -27.77 -30.45
CA THR A 10 -46.23 -26.81 -30.16
C THR A 10 -46.66 -25.87 -29.03
N VAL A 11 -46.02 -26.00 -27.87
CA VAL A 11 -46.19 -25.07 -26.75
C VAL A 11 -45.27 -23.86 -27.00
N GLN A 12 -45.86 -22.67 -27.13
CA GLN A 12 -45.09 -21.42 -27.17
C GLN A 12 -44.67 -21.01 -25.75
N PRO A 13 -43.41 -20.62 -25.52
CA PRO A 13 -42.97 -20.11 -24.23
C PRO A 13 -43.45 -18.67 -24.02
N ALA A 14 -44.00 -18.41 -22.83
CA ALA A 14 -44.45 -17.11 -22.39
C ALA A 14 -43.26 -16.14 -22.21
N THR A 15 -43.34 -14.99 -22.87
CA THR A 15 -42.42 -13.87 -22.71
C THR A 15 -42.73 -13.13 -21.40
N ALA A 16 -41.93 -13.38 -20.37
CA ALA A 16 -41.90 -12.55 -19.17
C ALA A 16 -40.87 -11.43 -19.36
N THR A 17 -41.36 -10.21 -19.61
CA THR A 17 -40.57 -8.98 -19.60
C THR A 17 -40.13 -8.68 -18.17
N ARG A 18 -38.89 -9.06 -17.82
CA ARG A 18 -38.19 -8.51 -16.65
C ARG A 18 -37.49 -7.22 -17.08
N PRO A 19 -37.48 -6.17 -16.23
CA PRO A 19 -36.65 -5.00 -16.50
C PRO A 19 -35.18 -5.39 -16.40
N ASP A 20 -34.45 -5.26 -17.52
CA ASP A 20 -33.00 -5.38 -17.59
C ASP A 20 -32.35 -4.26 -16.80
N VAL A 21 -32.15 -4.49 -15.50
CA VAL A 21 -31.22 -3.68 -14.72
C VAL A 21 -29.83 -4.26 -14.98
N HIS A 22 -29.07 -3.57 -15.84
CA HIS A 22 -27.73 -3.98 -16.23
C HIS A 22 -26.84 -4.14 -14.98
N PRO A 23 -26.16 -5.30 -14.79
CA PRO A 23 -25.31 -5.57 -13.61
C PRO A 23 -24.24 -4.50 -13.33
N SER A 24 -23.82 -3.75 -14.35
CA SER A 24 -22.77 -2.72 -14.24
C SER A 24 -23.15 -1.51 -13.37
N ILE A 25 -24.43 -1.15 -13.25
CA ILE A 25 -24.87 -0.04 -12.37
C ILE A 25 -24.69 -0.43 -10.89
N ILE A 26 -24.84 -1.72 -10.57
CA ILE A 26 -24.68 -2.26 -9.21
C ILE A 26 -23.19 -2.28 -8.83
N TYR A 27 -22.29 -2.60 -9.77
CA TYR A 27 -20.85 -2.62 -9.53
C TYR A 27 -20.23 -1.22 -9.35
N LYS A 28 -20.61 -0.22 -10.17
CA LYS A 28 -20.12 1.17 -10.02
C LYS A 28 -20.54 1.78 -8.66
N ALA A 29 -21.75 1.48 -8.17
CA ALA A 29 -22.21 1.94 -6.86
C ALA A 29 -21.50 1.24 -5.69
N ALA A 30 -21.20 -0.05 -5.81
CA ALA A 30 -20.49 -0.81 -4.78
C ALA A 30 -19.02 -0.38 -4.62
N ARG A 31 -18.34 -0.03 -5.72
CA ARG A 31 -16.94 0.41 -5.72
C ARG A 31 -16.75 1.74 -4.98
N ARG A 32 -17.58 2.75 -5.30
CA ARG A 32 -17.57 4.07 -4.59
C ARG A 32 -18.01 3.96 -3.12
N SER A 33 -18.96 3.08 -2.79
CA SER A 33 -19.42 2.89 -1.40
C SER A 33 -18.40 2.18 -0.51
N SER A 34 -17.48 1.39 -1.07
CA SER A 34 -16.45 0.67 -0.31
C SER A 34 -15.28 1.56 0.14
N ILE A 35 -14.94 2.58 -0.65
CA ILE A 35 -13.86 3.55 -0.35
C ILE A 35 -14.25 4.44 0.83
N SER A 36 -15.51 4.89 0.89
CA SER A 36 -16.03 5.69 2.02
C SER A 36 -16.15 4.87 3.32
N ALA A 37 -16.42 3.57 3.22
CA ALA A 37 -16.52 2.68 4.38
C ALA A 37 -15.16 2.25 4.95
N LEU A 38 -14.11 2.17 4.13
CA LEU A 38 -12.74 1.84 4.55
C LEU A 38 -12.04 3.03 5.24
N LEU A 39 -12.32 4.26 4.82
CA LEU A 39 -11.72 5.48 5.39
C LEU A 39 -12.47 6.07 6.59
N GLY A 40 -13.59 5.47 7.02
CA GLY A 40 -14.16 5.71 8.35
C GLY A 40 -14.47 7.17 8.73
N TYR A 41 -14.70 8.08 7.77
CA TYR A 41 -15.17 9.44 8.08
C TYR A 41 -16.68 9.42 8.33
N SER A 42 -17.08 8.91 9.49
CA SER A 42 -18.36 9.23 10.10
C SER A 42 -18.15 10.39 11.05
N SER A 43 -18.49 11.61 10.61
CA SER A 43 -18.77 12.72 11.52
C SER A 43 -19.92 12.31 12.44
N ARG A 44 -19.59 11.83 13.65
CA ARG A 44 -20.56 11.69 14.71
C ARG A 44 -19.97 12.15 16.04
N GLU A 45 -20.70 13.11 16.58
CA GLU A 45 -20.50 13.85 17.82
C GLU A 45 -20.17 12.93 19.01
N GLY A 46 -19.28 13.43 19.87
CA GLY A 46 -18.84 12.74 21.07
C GLY A 46 -19.95 12.52 22.10
N PRO A 47 -19.62 11.76 23.16
CA PRO A 47 -19.59 12.48 24.44
C PRO A 47 -18.33 12.18 25.27
N ALA A 48 -18.02 13.18 26.08
CA ALA A 48 -16.94 13.24 27.03
C ALA A 48 -16.87 12.02 27.98
N GLY A 49 -15.74 11.32 27.97
CA GLY A 49 -15.36 10.32 28.97
C GLY A 49 -14.13 10.77 29.74
N LYS A 50 -14.33 11.31 30.94
CA LYS A 50 -13.27 11.57 31.92
C LYS A 50 -12.69 10.24 32.40
N HIS A 51 -11.42 9.97 32.14
CA HIS A 51 -10.68 8.94 32.88
C HIS A 51 -9.37 9.47 33.49
N ARG A 52 -9.20 9.02 34.73
CA ARG A 52 -8.37 9.48 35.82
C ARG A 52 -7.08 8.63 35.84
N ARG A 53 -5.93 9.30 35.96
CA ARG A 53 -4.71 8.94 36.71
C ARG A 53 -4.27 7.46 36.86
N LYS A 54 -3.03 7.20 36.44
CA LYS A 54 -1.91 6.56 37.20
C LYS A 54 -0.71 6.52 36.24
N GLY A 55 0.49 7.03 36.51
CA GLY A 55 1.22 7.08 37.78
C GLY A 55 1.96 5.76 37.97
N SER A 56 3.06 5.56 37.22
CA SER A 56 4.10 4.58 37.53
C SER A 56 5.45 5.20 37.19
N ASP A 57 6.12 5.64 38.25
CA ASP A 57 7.57 5.76 38.31
C ASP A 57 8.15 4.36 38.12
N ASP A 58 9.03 4.18 37.14
CA ASP A 58 9.94 3.04 37.10
C ASP A 58 11.35 3.57 36.77
N ASP A 59 12.12 3.66 37.85
CA ASP A 59 13.58 3.64 37.89
C ASP A 59 14.11 2.58 36.91
N TYR A 60 14.99 2.99 35.99
CA TYR A 60 15.95 2.06 35.40
C TYR A 60 17.36 2.54 35.70
N ASP A 61 17.98 1.68 36.50
CA ASP A 61 19.35 1.71 36.97
C ASP A 61 20.36 1.99 35.88
N LYS A 62 21.33 2.81 36.31
CA LYS A 62 22.69 2.86 35.79
C LYS A 62 23.28 1.47 35.73
N GLU A 63 23.85 1.08 34.60
CA GLU A 63 25.12 0.36 34.60
C GLU A 63 26.05 0.98 33.56
N ASP A 64 27.18 1.43 34.10
CA ASP A 64 28.36 1.94 33.43
C ASP A 64 29.08 0.78 32.73
N ASP A 65 29.20 0.85 31.40
CA ASP A 65 30.15 0.03 30.64
C ASP A 65 31.12 0.96 29.90
N GLU A 66 32.07 1.53 30.67
CA GLU A 66 33.30 2.11 30.17
C GLU A 66 34.19 1.01 29.55
N LEU A 67 34.10 0.82 28.24
CA LEU A 67 35.10 0.05 27.50
C LEU A 67 36.29 0.97 27.13
N ASP A 68 37.28 0.96 28.02
CA ASP A 68 38.63 1.52 27.82
C ASP A 68 39.40 0.73 26.74
N ALA A 69 39.23 1.15 25.48
CA ALA A 69 40.07 0.73 24.37
C ALA A 69 41.36 1.57 24.34
N SER A 70 42.29 1.23 25.23
CA SER A 70 43.65 1.77 25.25
C SER A 70 44.43 1.37 23.98
N LEU A 71 44.36 2.23 22.95
CA LEU A 71 45.18 2.12 21.75
C LEU A 71 46.65 2.49 22.04
N PRO A 72 47.63 1.75 21.48
CA PRO A 72 49.05 2.05 21.67
C PRO A 72 49.42 3.38 21.00
N ARG A 73 49.65 4.40 21.84
CA ARG A 73 50.17 5.70 21.41
C ARG A 73 51.59 5.53 20.85
N LYS A 74 51.70 5.47 19.53
CA LYS A 74 52.98 5.71 18.83
C LYS A 74 53.44 7.13 19.19
N LYS A 75 54.65 7.26 19.73
CA LYS A 75 55.31 8.55 19.98
C LYS A 75 55.42 9.31 18.66
N LEU A 76 54.48 10.23 18.42
CA LEU A 76 54.58 11.21 17.36
C LEU A 76 55.84 12.04 17.63
N LYS A 77 56.74 12.06 16.66
CA LYS A 77 57.87 12.99 16.61
C LYS A 77 57.31 14.41 16.79
N SER A 78 57.99 15.21 17.58
CA SER A 78 57.68 16.60 17.86
C SER A 78 57.19 17.30 16.59
N VAL A 79 55.92 17.70 16.59
CA VAL A 79 55.34 18.54 15.54
C VAL A 79 56.13 19.84 15.51
N ASP A 80 56.67 20.16 14.34
CA ASP A 80 57.34 21.42 14.08
C ASP A 80 56.40 22.57 14.45
N LYS A 81 56.89 23.47 15.32
CA LYS A 81 56.16 24.65 15.80
C LYS A 81 55.77 25.63 14.69
N SER A 82 56.21 25.41 13.44
CA SER A 82 55.91 26.26 12.28
C SER A 82 54.62 25.90 11.55
N VAL A 83 53.88 24.85 11.94
CA VAL A 83 52.60 24.46 11.30
C VAL A 83 51.38 25.02 12.06
N LEU A 84 51.58 25.66 13.21
CA LEU A 84 50.52 26.34 13.97
C LEU A 84 50.37 27.84 13.64
N GLU A 85 51.26 28.39 12.81
CA GLU A 85 51.20 29.78 12.35
C GLU A 85 50.74 29.84 10.89
N ALA A 86 49.43 29.69 10.70
CA ALA A 86 48.62 30.18 9.57
C ALA A 86 47.35 29.32 9.45
N VAL A 87 46.59 29.19 10.52
CA VAL A 87 45.14 29.07 10.34
C VAL A 87 44.67 30.51 10.34
N ASP A 88 44.35 31.03 9.16
CA ASP A 88 43.83 32.39 9.04
C ASP A 88 42.57 32.47 9.92
N LEU A 89 42.46 33.52 10.73
CA LEU A 89 41.31 33.73 11.61
C LEU A 89 39.99 33.81 10.81
N ASP A 90 40.08 34.15 9.51
CA ASP A 90 38.97 34.15 8.57
C ASP A 90 38.46 32.72 8.26
N ASP A 91 39.35 31.71 8.21
CA ASP A 91 38.96 30.30 8.01
C ASP A 91 38.17 29.74 9.21
N ILE A 92 38.43 30.26 10.42
CA ILE A 92 37.71 29.89 11.64
C ILE A 92 36.29 30.48 11.63
N GLN A 93 36.12 31.71 11.15
CA GLN A 93 34.80 32.33 11.00
C GLN A 93 33.96 31.61 9.94
N ASP A 94 34.58 31.15 8.86
CA ASP A 94 33.90 30.33 7.85
C ASP A 94 33.44 28.98 8.41
N LEU A 95 34.23 28.37 9.30
CA LEU A 95 33.85 27.15 10.00
C LEU A 95 32.64 27.35 10.93
N GLU A 96 32.60 28.44 11.69
CA GLU A 96 31.44 28.78 12.54
C GLU A 96 30.19 29.05 11.70
N ARG A 97 30.36 29.71 10.55
CA ARG A 97 29.26 29.97 9.60
C ARG A 97 28.74 28.69 8.97
N VAL A 98 29.61 27.77 8.55
CA VAL A 98 29.22 26.45 8.02
C VAL A 98 28.50 25.63 9.09
N LYS A 99 28.99 25.67 10.34
CA LYS A 99 28.33 24.99 11.46
C LYS A 99 26.94 25.56 11.75
N ALA A 100 26.77 26.88 11.72
CA ALA A 100 25.47 27.52 11.87
C ALA A 100 24.52 27.10 10.75
N TYR A 101 24.99 27.10 9.49
CA TYR A 101 24.18 26.67 8.35
C TYR A 101 23.75 25.19 8.45
N LEU A 102 24.65 24.29 8.87
CA LEU A 102 24.33 22.89 9.08
C LEU A 102 23.31 22.68 10.22
N ASN A 103 23.43 23.44 11.31
CA ASN A 103 22.46 23.41 12.40
C ASN A 103 21.08 23.93 11.96
N ASP A 104 21.04 25.00 11.17
CA ASP A 104 19.78 25.52 10.61
C ASP A 104 19.15 24.51 9.65
N ALA A 105 19.94 23.88 8.78
CA ALA A 105 19.48 22.82 7.89
C ALA A 105 18.95 21.61 8.67
N LEU A 106 19.63 21.19 9.74
CA LEU A 106 19.16 20.11 10.63
C LEU A 106 17.87 20.50 11.35
N CYS A 107 17.76 21.72 11.87
CA CYS A 107 16.52 22.23 12.47
C CYS A 107 15.37 22.24 11.46
N TYR A 108 15.62 22.67 10.22
CA TYR A 108 14.63 22.67 9.16
C TYR A 108 14.20 21.25 8.78
N ILE A 109 15.14 20.31 8.66
CA ILE A 109 14.85 18.88 8.42
C ILE A 109 14.03 18.30 9.57
N ASN A 110 14.36 18.63 10.82
CA ASN A 110 13.61 18.17 12.00
C ASN A 110 12.20 18.78 12.04
N GLN A 111 12.03 20.06 11.70
CA GLN A 111 10.72 20.70 11.64
C GLN A 111 9.85 20.13 10.52
N LEU A 112 10.43 19.84 9.35
CA LEU A 112 9.74 19.13 8.27
C LEU A 112 9.42 17.68 8.68
N GLY A 113 10.35 17.01 9.34
CA GLY A 113 10.16 15.69 9.92
C GLY A 113 9.01 15.66 10.91
N ASP A 114 8.94 16.64 11.82
CA ASP A 114 7.85 16.80 12.79
C ASP A 114 6.52 17.13 12.10
N ALA A 115 6.54 17.94 11.04
CA ALA A 115 5.35 18.23 10.25
C ALA A 115 4.81 16.99 9.52
N LEU A 116 5.70 16.13 9.00
CA LEU A 116 5.37 14.86 8.36
C LEU A 116 5.05 13.75 9.37
N ALA A 117 5.59 13.83 10.59
CA ALA A 117 5.28 12.94 11.70
C ALA A 117 3.95 13.29 12.37
N ARG A 118 3.31 14.42 12.00
CA ARG A 118 1.95 14.72 12.48
C ARG A 118 1.03 13.60 12.03
N PRO A 119 0.36 12.92 12.95
CA PRO A 119 -0.53 11.80 12.61
C PRO A 119 -1.65 12.20 11.65
N ASP A 120 -2.03 13.48 11.68
CA ASP A 120 -3.09 14.03 10.85
C ASP A 120 -2.68 14.23 9.38
N ALA A 121 -1.38 14.19 9.03
CA ALA A 121 -0.90 14.45 7.67
C ALA A 121 -0.86 13.19 6.79
N VAL A 122 -0.73 12.00 7.39
CA VAL A 122 -0.56 10.74 6.65
C VAL A 122 -1.86 10.28 5.99
N ALA A 123 -2.99 10.39 6.70
CA ALA A 123 -4.28 9.94 6.17
C ALA A 123 -4.73 10.74 4.92
N PRO A 124 -4.59 12.09 4.87
CA PRO A 124 -4.82 12.85 3.66
C PRO A 124 -3.91 12.46 2.49
N LEU A 125 -2.64 12.17 2.75
CA LEU A 125 -1.69 11.75 1.71
C LEU A 125 -2.09 10.39 1.11
N ALA A 126 -2.37 9.41 1.97
CA ALA A 126 -2.88 8.11 1.52
C ALA A 126 -4.23 8.24 0.80
N GLY A 127 -5.12 9.11 1.30
CA GLY A 127 -6.39 9.41 0.66
C GLY A 127 -6.23 10.01 -0.74
N LYS A 128 -5.27 10.91 -0.93
CA LYS A 128 -4.92 11.47 -2.23
C LYS A 128 -4.44 10.39 -3.20
N ILE A 129 -3.49 9.55 -2.77
CA ILE A 129 -2.97 8.44 -3.61
C ILE A 129 -4.11 7.49 -4.01
N SER A 130 -4.97 7.11 -3.06
CA SER A 130 -6.16 6.29 -3.33
C SER A 130 -7.10 6.94 -4.36
N TRP A 131 -7.33 8.26 -4.25
CA TRP A 131 -8.19 8.98 -5.18
C TRP A 131 -7.57 9.03 -6.58
N ASP A 132 -6.28 9.39 -6.68
CA ASP A 132 -5.55 9.45 -7.96
C ASP A 132 -5.54 8.08 -8.67
N MET A 133 -5.36 6.98 -7.94
CA MET A 133 -5.44 5.61 -8.48
C MET A 133 -6.84 5.27 -9.01
N SER A 134 -7.88 5.65 -8.26
CA SER A 134 -9.27 5.37 -8.64
C SER A 134 -9.66 6.17 -9.88
N ASP A 135 -9.28 7.45 -9.93
CA ASP A 135 -9.54 8.35 -11.05
C ASP A 135 -8.85 7.85 -12.33
N GLU A 136 -7.59 7.44 -12.24
CA GLU A 136 -6.84 6.86 -13.36
C GLU A 136 -7.48 5.55 -13.86
N SER A 137 -7.85 4.65 -12.93
CA SER A 137 -8.51 3.38 -13.27
C SER A 137 -9.89 3.62 -13.92
N GLU A 138 -10.68 4.54 -13.36
CA GLU A 138 -12.02 4.89 -13.89
C GLU A 138 -11.90 5.54 -15.27
N GLY A 139 -10.94 6.46 -15.48
CA GLY A 139 -10.70 7.10 -16.77
C GLY A 139 -10.38 6.09 -17.87
N LEU A 140 -9.50 5.12 -17.61
CA LEU A 140 -9.16 4.08 -18.57
C LEU A 140 -10.32 3.10 -18.82
N CYS A 141 -11.08 2.75 -17.78
CA CYS A 141 -12.28 1.91 -17.93
C CYS A 141 -13.36 2.61 -18.74
N ASP A 142 -13.58 3.91 -18.52
CA ASP A 142 -14.55 4.68 -19.28
C ASP A 142 -14.09 4.89 -20.73
N GLU A 143 -12.79 5.00 -21.00
CA GLU A 143 -12.25 5.02 -22.36
C GLU A 143 -12.58 3.71 -23.10
N ILE A 144 -12.30 2.57 -22.46
CA ILE A 144 -12.64 1.24 -22.95
C ILE A 144 -14.14 1.13 -23.26
N TYR A 145 -15.00 1.57 -22.33
CA TYR A 145 -16.45 1.43 -22.44
C TYR A 145 -17.05 2.36 -23.53
N ASN A 146 -16.63 3.63 -23.56
CA ASN A 146 -17.26 4.63 -24.41
C ASN A 146 -16.83 4.55 -25.88
N LEU A 147 -15.57 4.22 -26.14
CA LEU A 147 -15.04 4.15 -27.51
C LEU A 147 -15.15 2.74 -28.10
N GLY A 148 -15.35 1.73 -27.25
CA GLY A 148 -15.35 0.31 -27.60
C GLY A 148 -13.94 -0.22 -27.84
N TYR A 149 -13.70 -1.49 -27.45
CA TYR A 149 -12.40 -2.16 -27.55
C TYR A 149 -11.74 -2.05 -28.92
N SER A 150 -12.53 -2.10 -30.00
CA SER A 150 -12.03 -2.05 -31.38
C SER A 150 -11.37 -0.72 -31.76
N LYS A 151 -11.52 0.34 -30.95
CA LYS A 151 -10.96 1.67 -31.22
C LYS A 151 -9.84 2.08 -30.28
N THR A 152 -9.82 1.62 -29.04
CA THR A 152 -8.89 2.12 -28.01
C THR A 152 -7.64 1.28 -27.85
N TRP A 153 -7.64 0.02 -28.29
CA TRP A 153 -6.55 -0.94 -28.04
C TRP A 153 -6.13 -1.01 -26.55
N THR A 154 -7.01 -0.58 -25.65
CA THR A 154 -6.73 -0.53 -24.21
C THR A 154 -7.12 -1.87 -23.60
N THR A 155 -6.14 -2.53 -23.00
CA THR A 155 -6.24 -3.86 -22.39
C THR A 155 -5.97 -3.76 -20.88
N SER A 156 -6.19 -4.85 -20.14
CA SER A 156 -5.79 -4.93 -18.72
C SER A 156 -4.30 -4.63 -18.52
N ASP A 157 -3.43 -4.91 -19.49
CA ASP A 157 -2.00 -4.60 -19.40
C ASP A 157 -1.74 -3.09 -19.42
N ASN A 158 -2.54 -2.33 -20.17
CA ASN A 158 -2.48 -0.87 -20.18
C ASN A 158 -2.90 -0.28 -18.83
N VAL A 159 -3.96 -0.84 -18.22
CA VAL A 159 -4.42 -0.44 -16.89
C VAL A 159 -3.39 -0.82 -15.82
N SER A 160 -2.82 -2.02 -15.89
CA SER A 160 -1.74 -2.42 -14.98
C SER A 160 -0.53 -1.48 -15.11
N LYS A 161 -0.12 -1.14 -16.33
CA LYS A 161 0.98 -0.20 -16.58
C LYS A 161 0.71 1.19 -16.01
N SER A 162 -0.51 1.71 -16.12
CA SER A 162 -0.84 3.02 -15.55
C SER A 162 -0.85 3.00 -14.03
N MET A 163 -1.22 1.88 -13.41
CA MET A 163 -1.18 1.71 -11.95
C MET A 163 0.24 1.64 -11.40
N GLU A 164 1.23 1.19 -12.18
CA GLU A 164 2.63 1.05 -11.74
C GLU A 164 3.21 2.36 -11.20
N LYS A 165 2.79 3.51 -11.75
CA LYS A 165 3.29 4.83 -11.38
C LYS A 165 3.02 5.23 -9.93
N PHE A 166 2.05 4.59 -9.26
CA PHE A 166 1.68 4.89 -7.87
C PHE A 166 2.49 4.07 -6.85
N LEU A 167 3.22 3.04 -7.28
CA LEU A 167 4.01 2.20 -6.37
C LEU A 167 5.12 2.96 -5.64
N PRO A 168 5.86 3.90 -6.26
CA PRO A 168 6.84 4.73 -5.56
C PRO A 168 6.21 5.55 -4.43
N ASP A 169 5.04 6.16 -4.65
CA ASP A 169 4.35 6.97 -3.64
C ASP A 169 3.88 6.11 -2.46
N ILE A 170 3.40 4.89 -2.73
CA ILE A 170 3.02 3.92 -1.68
C ILE A 170 4.27 3.45 -0.91
N GLU A 171 5.40 3.29 -1.59
CA GLU A 171 6.68 2.97 -0.96
C GLU A 171 7.18 4.12 -0.08
N GLU A 172 7.04 5.37 -0.52
CA GLU A 172 7.41 6.56 0.25
C GLU A 172 6.59 6.66 1.54
N LEU A 173 5.27 6.36 1.50
CA LEU A 173 4.44 6.28 2.71
C LEU A 173 5.04 5.36 3.77
N MET A 174 5.70 4.27 3.39
CA MET A 174 6.32 3.33 4.33
C MET A 174 7.55 3.88 5.05
N THR A 175 8.09 5.03 4.61
CA THR A 175 9.26 5.69 5.20
C THR A 175 8.86 6.67 6.30
N ILE A 176 7.60 7.11 6.31
CA ILE A 176 7.10 8.08 7.28
C ILE A 176 7.00 7.41 8.66
N PRO A 177 7.60 8.00 9.72
CA PRO A 177 7.63 7.41 11.06
C PRO A 177 6.31 7.61 11.80
N ASN A 178 5.26 6.95 11.31
CA ASN A 178 3.93 7.00 11.88
C ASN A 178 3.31 5.59 11.95
N PRO A 179 2.59 5.23 13.03
CA PRO A 179 2.07 3.87 13.21
C PRO A 179 1.03 3.44 12.16
N ASP A 180 0.27 4.38 11.60
CA ASP A 180 -0.78 4.09 10.61
C ASP A 180 -0.24 3.93 9.18
N THR A 181 0.99 4.36 8.89
CA THR A 181 1.52 4.38 7.51
C THR A 181 1.61 2.99 6.91
N LEU A 182 2.07 2.00 7.67
CA LEU A 182 2.19 0.63 7.19
C LEU A 182 0.82 0.00 6.89
N ARG A 183 -0.21 0.35 7.67
CA ARG A 183 -1.59 -0.08 7.45
C ARG A 183 -2.16 0.57 6.19
N LEU A 184 -2.02 1.90 6.06
CA LEU A 184 -2.51 2.65 4.92
C LEU A 184 -1.82 2.24 3.61
N ALA A 185 -0.49 2.12 3.62
CA ALA A 185 0.27 1.64 2.46
C ALA A 185 -0.14 0.21 2.06
N TYR A 186 -0.40 -0.67 3.04
CA TYR A 186 -0.93 -2.00 2.76
C TYR A 186 -2.30 -1.96 2.09
N GLU A 187 -3.22 -1.15 2.62
CA GLU A 187 -4.55 -0.97 2.03
C GLU A 187 -4.46 -0.42 0.60
N LEU A 188 -3.55 0.52 0.34
CA LEU A 188 -3.29 1.07 -1.00
C LEU A 188 -2.77 0.03 -1.99
N VAL A 189 -1.83 -0.85 -1.60
CA VAL A 189 -1.39 -1.93 -2.52
C VAL A 189 -2.53 -2.91 -2.83
N ILE A 190 -3.39 -3.20 -1.86
CA ILE A 190 -4.59 -4.03 -2.08
C ILE A 190 -5.59 -3.31 -2.99
N GLN A 191 -5.77 -2.00 -2.86
CA GLN A 191 -6.62 -1.23 -3.75
C GLN A 191 -6.05 -1.19 -5.17
N LEU A 192 -4.75 -0.89 -5.32
CA LEU A 192 -4.03 -0.87 -6.59
C LEU A 192 -4.29 -2.15 -7.36
N SER A 193 -4.36 -3.27 -6.65
CA SER A 193 -4.67 -4.54 -7.26
C SER A 193 -6.01 -4.61 -7.94
N ARG A 194 -7.05 -4.20 -7.23
CA ARG A 194 -8.41 -4.21 -7.74
C ARG A 194 -8.52 -3.26 -8.91
N ASP A 195 -7.78 -2.15 -8.84
CA ASP A 195 -7.81 -1.10 -9.85
C ASP A 195 -6.96 -1.42 -11.08
N SER A 196 -6.01 -2.35 -10.97
CA SER A 196 -5.10 -2.78 -12.06
C SER A 196 -5.73 -3.69 -13.11
N PHE A 197 -6.88 -4.31 -12.84
CA PHE A 197 -7.48 -5.27 -13.77
C PHE A 197 -8.33 -4.59 -14.85
N GLY A 198 -8.89 -3.42 -14.55
CA GLY A 198 -9.91 -2.79 -15.38
C GLY A 198 -11.23 -3.57 -15.35
N ASP A 199 -12.03 -3.40 -16.39
CA ASP A 199 -13.26 -4.19 -16.58
C ASP A 199 -12.92 -5.55 -17.22
N LEU A 200 -13.31 -6.64 -16.54
CA LEU A 200 -13.04 -8.02 -16.99
C LEU A 200 -14.21 -8.62 -17.77
N ASP A 201 -15.27 -7.87 -18.04
CA ASP A 201 -16.49 -8.39 -18.65
C ASP A 201 -16.34 -8.86 -20.11
N VAL A 202 -15.24 -8.53 -20.79
CA VAL A 202 -14.96 -8.95 -22.18
C VAL A 202 -13.69 -9.80 -22.25
N SER A 203 -13.71 -10.92 -22.97
CA SER A 203 -12.53 -11.78 -23.13
C SER A 203 -11.37 -11.08 -23.84
N GLU A 204 -11.67 -10.04 -24.63
CA GLU A 204 -10.72 -9.22 -25.39
C GLU A 204 -10.06 -8.12 -24.51
N SER A 205 -10.64 -7.79 -23.36
CA SER A 205 -10.04 -6.89 -22.34
C SER A 205 -8.92 -7.55 -21.54
N CYS A 206 -8.87 -8.88 -21.56
CA CYS A 206 -8.03 -9.65 -20.66
C CYS A 206 -6.57 -9.55 -21.12
N GLY A 207 -5.72 -9.03 -20.23
CA GLY A 207 -4.27 -9.07 -20.41
C GLY A 207 -3.77 -10.50 -20.31
N PHE A 208 -2.69 -10.83 -21.03
CA PHE A 208 -2.08 -12.15 -21.00
C PHE A 208 -0.67 -12.05 -20.38
N GLY A 209 -0.39 -12.86 -19.34
CA GLY A 209 0.96 -13.03 -18.81
C GLY A 209 1.39 -12.02 -17.73
N ASP A 210 2.67 -11.63 -17.77
CA ASP A 210 3.34 -10.78 -16.79
C ASP A 210 2.94 -9.30 -16.95
N ARG A 211 1.99 -8.84 -16.13
CA ARG A 211 1.54 -7.45 -16.20
C ARG A 211 2.51 -6.51 -15.48
N PRO A 212 2.71 -5.27 -15.95
CA PRO A 212 3.81 -4.42 -15.45
C PRO A 212 3.77 -4.11 -13.95
N SER A 213 2.59 -3.86 -13.37
CA SER A 213 2.48 -3.52 -11.94
C SER A 213 2.51 -4.73 -11.01
N ASP A 214 2.34 -5.94 -11.53
CA ASP A 214 2.06 -7.15 -10.75
C ASP A 214 3.25 -7.57 -9.87
N GLU A 215 4.41 -7.85 -10.47
CA GLU A 215 5.59 -8.25 -9.71
C GLU A 215 6.06 -7.15 -8.72
N PRO A 216 6.18 -5.87 -9.14
CA PRO A 216 6.53 -4.78 -8.23
C PRO A 216 5.58 -4.65 -7.04
N ALA A 217 4.26 -4.75 -7.28
CA ALA A 217 3.27 -4.65 -6.21
C ALA A 217 3.30 -5.88 -5.29
N ASP A 218 3.57 -7.09 -5.79
CA ASP A 218 3.72 -8.29 -4.94
C ASP A 218 4.96 -8.19 -4.04
N LEU A 219 6.07 -7.68 -4.56
CA LEU A 219 7.28 -7.42 -3.79
C LEU A 219 7.02 -6.38 -2.69
N LEU A 220 6.32 -5.30 -3.03
CA LEU A 220 5.95 -4.24 -2.10
C LEU A 220 5.02 -4.77 -0.99
N LEU A 221 3.97 -5.51 -1.35
CA LEU A 221 3.03 -6.09 -0.41
C LEU A 221 3.72 -7.08 0.54
N ARG A 222 4.60 -7.95 0.02
CA ARG A 222 5.41 -8.86 0.84
C ARG A 222 6.27 -8.11 1.85
N ARG A 223 6.89 -7.00 1.44
CA ARG A 223 7.70 -6.17 2.34
C ARG A 223 6.84 -5.51 3.40
N LEU A 224 5.66 -4.98 3.04
CA LEU A 224 4.67 -4.43 3.97
C LEU A 224 4.23 -5.45 5.01
N ILE A 225 3.86 -6.67 4.60
CA ILE A 225 3.52 -7.76 5.50
C ILE A 225 4.62 -7.99 6.52
N ARG A 226 5.89 -8.06 6.08
CA ARG A 226 7.04 -8.27 6.97
C ARG A 226 7.24 -7.11 7.93
N LYS A 227 7.14 -5.85 7.46
CA LYS A 227 7.28 -4.66 8.31
C LYS A 227 6.18 -4.58 9.36
N ARG A 228 4.91 -4.80 8.98
CA ARG A 228 3.76 -4.80 9.90
C ARG A 228 3.93 -5.86 11.01
N LEU A 229 4.40 -7.06 10.65
CA LEU A 229 4.72 -8.09 11.64
C LEU A 229 5.86 -7.70 12.58
N ALA A 230 6.93 -7.13 12.04
CA ALA A 230 8.07 -6.68 12.85
C ALA A 230 7.68 -5.56 13.81
N ALA A 231 6.72 -4.72 13.42
CA ALA A 231 6.11 -3.70 14.27
C ALA A 231 5.15 -4.28 15.33
N GLY A 232 4.94 -5.61 15.37
CA GLY A 232 4.03 -6.25 16.32
C GLY A 232 2.55 -6.00 16.02
N GLU A 233 2.22 -5.48 14.84
CA GLU A 233 0.85 -5.17 14.48
C GLU A 233 -0.01 -6.43 14.40
N THR A 234 -1.19 -6.39 15.01
CA THR A 234 -2.18 -7.47 14.94
C THR A 234 -3.32 -7.09 14.01
N TRP A 235 -3.44 -7.79 12.90
CA TRP A 235 -4.60 -7.65 11.99
C TRP A 235 -5.09 -9.03 11.52
N ASN A 236 -6.26 -9.04 10.86
CA ASN A 236 -6.87 -10.27 10.35
C ASN A 236 -6.23 -10.73 9.03
N TRP A 237 -4.95 -11.06 9.07
CA TRP A 237 -4.19 -11.53 7.92
C TRP A 237 -4.77 -12.82 7.27
N LYS A 238 -5.58 -13.60 8.00
CA LYS A 238 -6.32 -14.76 7.44
C LYS A 238 -7.41 -14.33 6.47
N ARG A 239 -8.16 -13.29 6.83
CA ARG A 239 -9.16 -12.69 5.94
C ARG A 239 -8.49 -12.17 4.68
N ASP A 240 -7.37 -11.47 4.84
CA ASP A 240 -6.64 -10.90 3.70
C ASP A 240 -6.10 -12.00 2.78
N LEU A 241 -5.53 -13.07 3.33
CA LEU A 241 -5.10 -14.23 2.55
C LEU A 241 -6.27 -14.84 1.76
N LYS A 242 -7.44 -14.98 2.38
CA LYS A 242 -8.64 -15.47 1.69
C LYS A 242 -9.06 -14.53 0.55
N VAL A 243 -9.08 -13.22 0.79
CA VAL A 243 -9.42 -12.23 -0.23
C VAL A 243 -8.43 -12.30 -1.39
N LEU A 244 -7.13 -12.42 -1.13
CA LEU A 244 -6.11 -12.58 -2.17
C LEU A 244 -6.29 -13.89 -2.94
N ASP A 245 -6.62 -15.00 -2.26
CA ASP A 245 -6.91 -16.29 -2.90
C ASP A 245 -8.15 -16.20 -3.81
N ASP A 246 -9.22 -15.55 -3.34
CA ASP A 246 -10.47 -15.35 -4.08
C ASP A 246 -10.24 -14.44 -5.31
N THR A 247 -9.49 -13.34 -5.16
CA THR A 247 -9.10 -12.46 -6.28
C THR A 247 -8.29 -13.23 -7.32
N CYS A 248 -7.26 -13.98 -6.90
CA CYS A 248 -6.45 -14.79 -7.81
C CYS A 248 -7.30 -15.80 -8.61
N LYS A 249 -8.26 -16.44 -7.94
CA LYS A 249 -9.18 -17.37 -8.60
C LYS A 249 -10.09 -16.66 -9.59
N HIS A 250 -10.61 -15.49 -9.24
CA HIS A 250 -11.47 -14.70 -10.09
C HIS A 250 -10.73 -14.28 -11.36
N VAL A 251 -9.57 -13.63 -11.25
CA VAL A 251 -8.83 -13.13 -12.41
C VAL A 251 -8.21 -14.25 -13.25
N GLY A 252 -7.86 -15.38 -12.61
CA GLY A 252 -7.45 -16.59 -13.32
C GLY A 252 -8.54 -17.19 -14.22
N ALA A 253 -9.84 -16.97 -13.90
CA ALA A 253 -10.93 -17.37 -14.79
C ALA A 253 -10.95 -16.57 -16.12
N TYR A 254 -10.28 -15.44 -16.15
CA TYR A 254 -10.11 -14.56 -17.31
C TYR A 254 -8.74 -14.73 -17.99
N GLY A 255 -7.95 -15.74 -17.60
CA GLY A 255 -6.63 -16.00 -18.17
C GLY A 255 -5.50 -15.11 -17.64
N ILE A 256 -5.78 -14.28 -16.63
CA ILE A 256 -4.77 -13.43 -15.98
C ILE A 256 -4.02 -14.26 -14.93
N GLU A 257 -2.69 -14.20 -14.95
CA GLU A 257 -1.87 -14.97 -14.02
C GLU A 257 -2.00 -14.44 -12.57
N PRO A 258 -2.09 -15.31 -11.55
CA PRO A 258 -2.15 -14.89 -10.15
C PRO A 258 -0.87 -14.16 -9.70
N TRP A 259 -0.94 -12.84 -9.62
CA TRP A 259 0.24 -12.01 -9.40
C TRP A 259 0.75 -11.88 -7.96
N TYR A 260 0.10 -12.51 -6.98
CA TYR A 260 0.53 -12.48 -5.58
C TYR A 260 1.24 -13.74 -5.07
N PRO A 261 2.11 -14.44 -5.83
CA PRO A 261 2.68 -15.69 -5.36
C PRO A 261 3.57 -15.47 -4.12
N LYS A 262 4.34 -14.38 -4.06
CA LYS A 262 5.29 -14.12 -2.96
C LYS A 262 4.56 -13.64 -1.71
N SER A 263 3.55 -12.76 -1.84
CA SER A 263 2.74 -12.27 -0.72
C SER A 263 1.84 -13.34 -0.12
N ARG A 264 1.16 -14.14 -0.96
CA ARG A 264 0.34 -15.27 -0.47
C ARG A 264 1.20 -16.30 0.24
N ARG A 265 2.39 -16.61 -0.29
CA ARG A 265 3.36 -17.48 0.38
C ARG A 265 3.76 -16.91 1.73
N ALA A 266 4.11 -15.61 1.79
CA ALA A 266 4.48 -14.96 3.04
C ALA A 266 3.37 -15.07 4.10
N LEU A 267 2.11 -14.80 3.73
CA LEU A 267 0.97 -14.94 4.64
C LEU A 267 0.73 -16.39 5.10
N ARG A 268 0.86 -17.37 4.19
CA ARG A 268 0.71 -18.80 4.52
C ARG A 268 1.78 -19.30 5.48
N GLU A 269 3.04 -18.88 5.30
CA GLU A 269 4.12 -19.21 6.23
C GLU A 269 3.81 -18.71 7.66
N LEU A 270 3.07 -17.60 7.80
CA LEU A 270 2.60 -17.12 9.11
C LEU A 270 1.51 -18.00 9.72
N VAL A 271 0.57 -18.50 8.90
CA VAL A 271 -0.45 -19.47 9.35
C VAL A 271 0.24 -20.65 10.01
N SER A 272 1.22 -21.21 9.31
CA SER A 272 1.91 -22.43 9.73
C SER A 272 2.73 -22.19 11.00
N LYS A 273 3.45 -21.06 11.09
CA LYS A 273 4.22 -20.71 12.29
C LYS A 273 3.34 -20.55 13.53
N LYS A 274 2.25 -19.77 13.44
CA LYS A 274 1.32 -19.59 14.59
C LYS A 274 0.58 -20.88 14.98
N ALA A 275 0.32 -21.78 14.02
CA ALA A 275 -0.28 -23.08 14.32
C ALA A 275 0.71 -24.01 15.06
N GLY A 276 2.01 -23.93 14.75
CA GLY A 276 3.06 -24.71 15.40
C GLY A 276 3.42 -24.25 16.81
N THR A 277 3.35 -22.95 17.10
CA THR A 277 3.67 -22.38 18.44
C THR A 277 2.62 -22.69 19.52
N ARG A 278 1.50 -23.34 19.19
CA ARG A 278 0.46 -23.76 20.15
C ARG A 278 0.60 -25.21 20.64
N ARG A 279 1.78 -25.82 20.50
CA ARG A 279 2.08 -27.16 21.05
C ARG A 279 3.01 -27.08 22.24
#